data_AF-A0A5S4SUH1-F1
#
_entry.id   AF-A0A5S4SUH1-F1
#
_cell.length_a   1.000
_cell.length_b   1.000
_cell.length_c   1.000
_cell.angle_alpha   90.00
_cell.angle_beta   90.00
_cell.angle_gamma   90.00
#
_symmetry.space_group_name_H-M   'P 1'
#
loop_
_entity.id
_entity.type
_entity.pdbx_description
1 polymer ?
#
loop_
_entity_poly.entity_id
_entity_poly.type
_entity_poly.pdbx_seq_one_letter_code
_entity_poly.pdbx_strand_id
1 'polypeptide(L)'
;MNRFPNRAGDHADTDEILRAELKAAGIQTLQEHEGKGPEYMADFLRRTSGEVKTTVMGVLHGWQFKRAWYYWMAEGPGIEWAAAEALHAKHGNAVRVNGHCGCPSPTEQYKGLAVGSYHVDTPDGLKALAETIKALVARTQPLDGEETMGITSSFFVLPADQTCIHPEHAPASGFYIPPGKSYRHVCPGCKTVREFIPLSYSLTHSSPACGLVTTPASASQAEKGG
;
A
#
# COMPACT_ATOMS: atom_id res chain seq x y z
N MET A 1 -21.33 29.08 -5.82
CA MET A 1 -20.83 27.81 -5.24
C MET A 1 -21.62 27.53 -3.98
N ASN A 2 -22.14 26.32 -3.84
CA ASN A 2 -22.89 25.93 -2.64
C ASN A 2 -21.88 25.70 -1.49
N ARG A 3 -22.01 26.43 -0.39
CA ARG A 3 -21.19 26.23 0.81
C ARG A 3 -21.85 25.18 1.70
N PHE A 4 -21.09 24.61 2.62
CA PHE A 4 -21.70 23.74 3.61
C PHE A 4 -22.59 24.53 4.59
N PRO A 5 -23.65 23.91 5.15
CA PRO A 5 -24.48 24.55 6.15
C PRO A 5 -23.69 24.81 7.45
N ASN A 6 -23.98 25.90 8.15
CA ASN A 6 -23.40 26.11 9.48
C ASN A 6 -23.96 25.07 10.46
N ARG A 7 -23.07 24.34 11.14
CA ARG A 7 -23.40 23.30 12.13
C ARG A 7 -22.83 23.58 13.52
N ALA A 8 -22.44 24.81 13.82
CA ALA A 8 -22.00 25.19 15.17
C ALA A 8 -23.08 24.88 16.21
N GLY A 9 -22.71 24.22 17.31
CA GLY A 9 -23.61 23.73 18.35
C GLY A 9 -23.89 22.22 18.27
N ASP A 10 -25.00 21.82 18.89
CA ASP A 10 -25.43 20.43 19.03
C ASP A 10 -26.78 20.24 18.30
N HIS A 11 -26.71 19.80 17.05
CA HIS A 11 -27.90 19.58 16.22
C HIS A 11 -28.09 18.09 15.96
N ALA A 12 -29.34 17.62 16.05
CA ALA A 12 -29.69 16.20 15.93
C ALA A 12 -29.36 15.59 14.56
N ASP A 13 -29.38 16.39 13.48
CA ASP A 13 -29.10 15.99 12.11
C ASP A 13 -27.62 16.15 11.70
N THR A 14 -26.74 16.58 12.63
CA THR A 14 -25.33 16.86 12.35
C THR A 14 -24.62 15.64 11.77
N ASP A 15 -24.71 14.49 12.45
CA ASP A 15 -23.94 13.31 12.09
C ASP A 15 -24.36 12.72 10.73
N GLU A 16 -25.65 12.76 10.41
CA GLU A 16 -26.17 12.30 9.11
C GLU A 16 -25.61 13.15 7.96
N ILE A 17 -25.60 14.47 8.13
CA ILE A 17 -25.13 15.40 7.12
C ILE A 17 -23.62 15.28 6.92
N LEU A 18 -22.86 15.20 8.01
CA LEU A 18 -21.41 15.05 7.94
C LEU A 18 -21.02 13.74 7.24
N ARG A 19 -21.72 12.63 7.53
CA ARG A 19 -21.51 11.36 6.81
C ARG A 19 -21.83 11.49 5.33
N ALA A 20 -22.92 12.16 4.98
CA ALA A 20 -23.30 12.39 3.58
C ALA A 20 -22.25 13.23 2.82
N GLU A 21 -21.76 14.31 3.43
CA GLU A 21 -20.72 15.18 2.87
C GLU A 21 -19.40 14.42 2.64
N LEU A 22 -18.93 13.65 3.63
CA LEU A 22 -17.71 12.84 3.52
C LEU A 22 -17.86 11.75 2.46
N LYS A 23 -18.98 11.03 2.47
CA LYS A 23 -19.29 10.00 1.47
C LYS A 23 -19.32 10.56 0.06
N ALA A 24 -19.90 11.74 -0.14
CA ALA A 24 -19.93 12.41 -1.45
C ALA A 24 -18.52 12.78 -1.97
N ALA A 25 -17.57 13.07 -1.06
CA ALA A 25 -16.16 13.28 -1.39
C ALA A 25 -15.37 11.95 -1.51
N GLY A 26 -16.00 10.81 -1.24
CA GLY A 26 -15.35 9.50 -1.18
C GLY A 26 -14.34 9.38 -0.03
N ILE A 27 -14.61 10.04 1.08
CA ILE A 27 -13.84 9.96 2.33
C ILE A 27 -14.60 9.01 3.28
N GLN A 28 -13.89 8.05 3.85
CA GLN A 28 -14.48 7.13 4.84
C GLN A 28 -14.56 7.82 6.21
N THR A 29 -15.55 7.47 6.99
CA THR A 29 -15.55 7.80 8.43
C THR A 29 -14.52 6.95 9.17
N LEU A 30 -14.06 7.44 10.32
CA LEU A 30 -13.17 6.68 11.21
C LEU A 30 -13.75 5.30 11.54
N GLN A 31 -15.05 5.21 11.81
CA GLN A 31 -15.71 3.94 12.10
C GLN A 31 -15.66 2.98 10.91
N GLU A 32 -15.94 3.46 9.70
CA GLU A 32 -15.88 2.64 8.48
C GLU A 32 -14.46 2.16 8.17
N HIS A 33 -13.46 3.03 8.31
CA HIS A 33 -12.05 2.67 8.11
C HIS A 33 -11.60 1.53 9.03
N GLU A 34 -12.05 1.55 10.30
CA GLU A 34 -11.74 0.51 11.28
C GLU A 34 -12.66 -0.73 11.19
N GLY A 35 -13.64 -0.73 10.28
CA GLY A 35 -14.64 -1.80 10.16
C GLY A 35 -15.51 -1.93 11.43
N LYS A 36 -15.80 -0.82 12.10
CA LYS A 36 -16.58 -0.77 13.35
C LYS A 36 -17.95 -0.10 13.14
N GLY A 37 -18.86 -0.34 14.07
CA GLY A 37 -20.19 0.30 14.10
C GLY A 37 -20.13 1.79 14.46
N PRO A 38 -21.22 2.55 14.26
CA PRO A 38 -21.29 3.99 14.51
C PRO A 38 -21.05 4.39 15.97
N GLU A 39 -21.31 3.50 16.92
CA GLU A 39 -21.05 3.68 18.36
C GLU A 39 -19.56 3.71 18.70
N TYR A 40 -18.69 3.19 17.81
CA TYR A 40 -17.26 3.17 18.02
C TYR A 40 -16.72 4.60 18.15
N MET A 41 -16.08 4.86 19.30
CA MET A 41 -15.53 6.16 19.70
C MET A 41 -16.52 7.33 19.74
N ALA A 42 -17.84 7.09 19.65
CA ALA A 42 -18.85 8.14 19.57
C ALA A 42 -18.76 9.14 20.75
N ASP A 43 -18.71 8.64 21.98
CA ASP A 43 -18.59 9.49 23.18
C ASP A 43 -17.28 10.26 23.24
N PHE A 44 -16.19 9.69 22.73
CA PHE A 44 -14.89 10.36 22.68
C PHE A 44 -14.92 11.49 21.65
N LEU A 45 -15.40 11.21 20.44
CA LEU A 45 -15.53 12.17 19.36
C LEU A 45 -16.47 13.32 19.79
N ARG A 46 -17.60 13.01 20.42
CA ARG A 46 -18.53 14.05 20.90
C ARG A 46 -17.92 14.93 22.00
N ARG A 47 -17.17 14.36 22.94
CA ARG A 47 -16.50 15.13 24.01
C ARG A 47 -15.35 15.99 23.49
N THR A 48 -14.62 15.50 22.50
CA THR A 48 -13.46 16.21 21.90
C THR A 48 -13.84 17.09 20.72
N SER A 49 -15.07 16.97 20.22
CA SER A 49 -15.60 17.83 19.18
C SER A 49 -15.71 19.26 19.71
N GLY A 50 -15.08 20.20 19.01
CA GLY A 50 -15.01 21.60 19.42
C GLY A 50 -16.37 22.27 19.26
N GLU A 51 -16.49 23.08 18.21
CA GLU A 51 -17.63 23.97 17.99
C GLU A 51 -18.84 23.24 17.40
N VAL A 52 -18.63 22.14 16.69
CA VAL A 52 -19.70 21.30 16.11
C VAL A 52 -19.73 19.99 16.89
N LYS A 53 -20.80 19.74 17.65
CA LYS A 53 -20.93 18.49 18.39
C LYS A 53 -21.28 17.34 17.46
N THR A 54 -20.37 16.38 17.32
CA THR A 54 -20.52 15.29 16.36
C THR A 54 -19.80 14.03 16.82
N THR A 55 -20.30 12.87 16.36
CA THR A 55 -19.63 11.56 16.49
C THR A 55 -18.89 11.16 15.21
N VAL A 56 -18.80 12.05 14.22
CA VAL A 56 -18.28 11.77 12.88
C VAL A 56 -16.94 12.47 12.67
N MET A 57 -15.95 11.71 12.22
CA MET A 57 -14.65 12.19 11.75
C MET A 57 -14.32 11.46 10.46
N GLY A 58 -13.88 12.20 9.44
CA GLY A 58 -13.40 11.59 8.19
C GLY A 58 -11.93 11.21 8.30
N VAL A 59 -11.54 10.13 7.63
CA VAL A 59 -10.15 9.69 7.50
C VAL A 59 -9.83 9.28 6.06
N LEU A 60 -8.64 9.63 5.58
CA LEU A 60 -8.17 9.25 4.24
C LEU A 60 -6.63 9.22 4.19
N HIS A 61 -6.01 8.04 4.05
CA HIS A 61 -4.56 7.90 3.89
C HIS A 61 -3.73 8.70 4.94
N GLY A 62 -4.11 8.61 6.21
CA GLY A 62 -3.45 9.34 7.30
C GLY A 62 -3.92 10.80 7.50
N TRP A 63 -4.79 11.31 6.62
CA TRP A 63 -5.48 12.58 6.84
C TRP A 63 -6.69 12.41 7.75
N GLN A 64 -6.95 13.42 8.56
CA GLN A 64 -8.14 13.55 9.40
C GLN A 64 -8.96 14.75 8.95
N PHE A 65 -10.28 14.57 8.90
CA PHE A 65 -11.24 15.60 8.53
C PHE A 65 -12.19 15.85 9.70
N LYS A 66 -12.13 17.05 10.25
CA LYS A 66 -12.97 17.50 11.37
C LYS A 66 -13.87 18.63 10.92
N ARG A 67 -15.13 18.58 11.32
CA ARG A 67 -16.07 19.66 11.01
C ARG A 67 -15.83 20.87 11.91
N ALA A 68 -15.88 22.07 11.32
CA ALA A 68 -15.92 23.34 12.03
C ALA A 68 -16.92 24.30 11.36
N TRP A 69 -17.96 24.72 12.09
CA TRP A 69 -19.01 25.62 11.61
C TRP A 69 -19.55 25.18 10.24
N TYR A 70 -19.15 25.90 9.18
CA TYR A 70 -19.55 25.70 7.78
C TYR A 70 -18.42 25.19 6.88
N TYR A 71 -17.31 24.70 7.44
CA TYR A 71 -16.16 24.20 6.70
C TYR A 71 -15.57 22.92 7.33
N TRP A 72 -14.75 22.21 6.55
CA TRP A 72 -13.98 21.07 7.03
C TRP A 72 -12.52 21.47 7.27
N MET A 73 -11.98 21.13 8.43
CA MET A 73 -10.54 21.19 8.71
C MET A 73 -9.93 19.85 8.33
N ALA A 74 -8.93 19.87 7.45
CA ALA A 74 -8.19 18.70 7.02
C ALA A 74 -6.74 18.83 7.48
N GLU A 75 -6.28 17.84 8.25
CA GLU A 75 -4.92 17.77 8.80
C GLU A 75 -4.29 16.44 8.42
N GLY A 76 -3.03 16.45 7.97
CA GLY A 76 -2.36 15.23 7.55
C GLY A 76 -0.87 15.38 7.22
N PRO A 77 -0.26 14.35 6.62
CA PRO A 77 1.20 14.27 6.39
C PRO A 77 1.78 15.36 5.47
N GLY A 78 0.95 15.99 4.65
CA GLY A 78 1.38 17.01 3.70
C GLY A 78 1.09 16.66 2.24
N ILE A 79 0.60 17.64 1.48
CA ILE A 79 0.53 17.60 0.02
C ILE A 79 1.81 18.22 -0.54
N GLU A 80 2.48 17.54 -1.47
CA GLU A 80 3.69 18.06 -2.11
C GLU A 80 3.43 19.41 -2.80
N TRP A 81 4.45 20.27 -2.85
CA TRP A 81 4.33 21.64 -3.35
C TRP A 81 3.62 21.74 -4.71
N ALA A 82 4.06 20.95 -5.71
CA ALA A 82 3.49 21.01 -7.06
C ALA A 82 1.99 20.65 -7.09
N ALA A 83 1.58 19.63 -6.33
CA ALA A 83 0.18 19.23 -6.24
C ALA A 83 -0.66 20.27 -5.46
N ALA A 84 -0.08 20.87 -4.40
CA ALA A 84 -0.73 21.92 -3.63
C ALA A 84 -0.99 23.17 -4.48
N GLU A 85 -0.02 23.59 -5.30
CA GLU A 85 -0.18 24.72 -6.23
C GLU A 85 -1.25 24.44 -7.29
N ALA A 86 -1.25 23.24 -7.87
CA ALA A 86 -2.27 22.84 -8.84
C ALA A 86 -3.68 22.84 -8.23
N LEU A 87 -3.81 22.39 -6.98
CA LEU A 87 -5.07 22.43 -6.22
C LEU A 87 -5.49 23.88 -5.93
N HIS A 88 -4.56 24.72 -5.48
CA HIS A 88 -4.82 26.12 -5.17
C HIS A 88 -5.22 26.94 -6.40
N ALA A 89 -4.56 26.75 -7.54
CA ALA A 89 -4.88 27.45 -8.79
C ALA A 89 -6.33 27.24 -9.24
N LYS A 90 -6.91 26.07 -8.95
CA LYS A 90 -8.29 25.72 -9.32
C LYS A 90 -9.31 25.99 -8.21
N HIS A 91 -8.91 25.76 -6.95
CA HIS A 91 -9.83 25.71 -5.80
C HIS A 91 -9.39 26.57 -4.61
N GLY A 92 -8.42 27.47 -4.75
CA GLY A 92 -7.81 28.21 -3.63
C GLY A 92 -8.77 29.05 -2.78
N ASN A 93 -9.91 29.45 -3.36
CA ASN A 93 -10.99 30.16 -2.64
C ASN A 93 -11.91 29.23 -1.83
N ALA A 94 -11.86 27.93 -2.08
CA ALA A 94 -12.67 26.92 -1.42
C ALA A 94 -11.82 25.95 -0.57
N VAL A 95 -10.56 25.72 -0.94
CA VAL A 95 -9.58 24.88 -0.23
C VAL A 95 -8.45 25.80 0.21
N ARG A 96 -8.60 26.36 1.40
CA ARG A 96 -7.74 27.41 1.95
C ARG A 96 -6.61 26.81 2.74
N VAL A 97 -5.39 27.21 2.38
CA VAL A 97 -4.17 26.80 3.07
C VAL A 97 -4.18 27.34 4.51
N ASN A 98 -4.02 26.45 5.50
CA ASN A 98 -3.99 26.77 6.93
C ASN A 98 -5.19 27.61 7.43
N GLY A 99 -6.33 27.54 6.74
CA GLY A 99 -7.52 28.32 7.12
C GLY A 99 -7.42 29.83 6.95
N HIS A 100 -6.39 30.33 6.27
CA HIS A 100 -6.19 31.76 6.12
C HIS A 100 -7.24 32.39 5.20
N CYS A 101 -7.99 33.39 5.70
CA CYS A 101 -9.09 34.03 4.95
C CYS A 101 -8.64 34.78 3.70
N GLY A 102 -7.39 35.24 3.66
CA GLY A 102 -6.80 35.86 2.46
C GLY A 102 -6.39 34.88 1.36
N CYS A 103 -6.58 33.57 1.58
CA CYS A 103 -6.27 32.51 0.60
C CYS A 103 -4.87 32.65 -0.03
N PRO A 104 -3.78 32.76 0.75
CA PRO A 104 -2.44 32.78 0.18
C PRO A 104 -2.15 31.47 -0.55
N SER A 105 -1.33 31.56 -1.59
CA SER A 105 -0.82 30.38 -2.28
C SER A 105 0.02 29.50 -1.34
N PRO A 106 0.12 28.19 -1.60
CA PRO A 106 1.05 27.30 -0.90
C PRO A 106 2.48 27.84 -0.86
N THR A 107 2.97 28.43 -1.96
CA THR A 107 4.31 29.04 -2.04
C THR A 107 4.46 30.22 -1.09
N GLU A 108 3.46 31.11 -1.04
CA GLU A 108 3.50 32.27 -0.13
C GLU A 108 3.50 31.84 1.34
N GLN A 109 2.68 30.86 1.70
CA GLN A 109 2.48 30.45 3.09
C GLN A 109 3.55 29.46 3.60
N TYR A 110 3.91 28.45 2.81
CA TYR A 110 4.76 27.32 3.21
C TYR A 110 6.15 27.32 2.55
N LYS A 111 6.48 28.32 1.73
CA LYS A 111 7.84 28.53 1.17
C LYS A 111 8.37 27.33 0.37
N GLY A 112 7.50 26.64 -0.35
CA GLY A 112 7.85 25.45 -1.15
C GLY A 112 7.87 24.13 -0.37
N LEU A 113 7.53 24.14 0.91
CA LEU A 113 7.35 22.93 1.71
C LEU A 113 5.95 22.35 1.53
N ALA A 114 5.80 21.08 1.93
CA ALA A 114 4.51 20.39 1.87
C ALA A 114 3.48 21.04 2.80
N VAL A 115 2.21 21.04 2.38
CA VAL A 115 1.10 21.65 3.13
C VAL A 115 0.29 20.56 3.81
N GLY A 116 0.30 20.54 5.14
CA GLY A 116 -0.39 19.55 5.97
C GLY A 116 -1.74 20.00 6.54
N SER A 117 -2.16 21.25 6.32
CA SER A 117 -3.38 21.81 6.91
C SER A 117 -4.19 22.64 5.92
N TYR A 118 -5.48 22.32 5.79
CA TYR A 118 -6.43 22.99 4.91
C TYR A 118 -7.78 23.22 5.59
N HIS A 119 -8.44 24.32 5.25
CA HIS A 119 -9.86 24.54 5.55
C HIS A 119 -10.64 24.49 4.24
N VAL A 120 -11.76 23.77 4.23
CA VAL A 120 -12.51 23.49 3.02
C VAL A 120 -13.96 23.95 3.16
N ASP A 121 -14.35 24.95 2.40
CA ASP A 121 -15.63 25.67 2.58
C ASP A 121 -16.76 25.14 1.69
N THR A 122 -16.46 24.29 0.70
CA THR A 122 -17.45 23.77 -0.26
C THR A 122 -17.33 22.26 -0.48
N PRO A 123 -18.45 21.58 -0.86
CA PRO A 123 -18.41 20.16 -1.23
C PRO A 123 -17.43 19.85 -2.36
N ASP A 124 -17.40 20.71 -3.39
CA ASP A 124 -16.49 20.57 -4.53
C ASP A 124 -15.02 20.65 -4.10
N GLY A 125 -14.70 21.57 -3.18
CA GLY A 125 -13.37 21.68 -2.61
C GLY A 125 -12.96 20.45 -1.81
N LEU A 126 -13.91 19.85 -1.06
CA LEU A 126 -13.63 18.66 -0.25
C LEU A 126 -13.34 17.45 -1.13
N LYS A 127 -14.13 17.28 -2.18
CA LYS A 127 -13.89 16.27 -3.21
C LYS A 127 -12.54 16.49 -3.91
N ALA A 128 -12.24 17.72 -4.34
CA ALA A 128 -10.97 18.04 -5.02
C ALA A 128 -9.75 17.75 -4.13
N LEU A 129 -9.83 18.07 -2.83
CA LEU A 129 -8.78 17.74 -1.87
C LEU A 129 -8.61 16.21 -1.72
N ALA A 130 -9.72 15.48 -1.55
CA ALA A 130 -9.69 14.02 -1.42
C ALA A 130 -9.12 13.33 -2.67
N GLU A 131 -9.50 13.78 -3.88
CA GLU A 131 -8.97 13.28 -5.14
C GLU A 131 -7.47 13.57 -5.28
N THR A 132 -7.02 14.75 -4.85
CA THR A 132 -5.59 15.11 -4.84
C THR A 132 -4.79 14.18 -3.94
N ILE A 133 -5.29 13.89 -2.73
CA ILE A 133 -4.65 12.96 -1.78
C ILE A 133 -4.58 11.55 -2.37
N LYS A 134 -5.70 11.04 -2.93
CA LYS A 134 -5.74 9.72 -3.56
C LYS A 134 -4.76 9.61 -4.73
N ALA A 135 -4.72 10.63 -5.58
CA ALA A 135 -3.81 10.67 -6.72
C ALA A 135 -2.33 10.70 -6.29
N LEU A 136 -2.00 11.34 -5.16
CA LEU A 136 -0.65 11.32 -4.59
C LEU A 136 -0.27 9.92 -4.09
N VAL A 137 -1.15 9.29 -3.33
CA VAL A 137 -0.91 7.96 -2.76
C VAL A 137 -0.80 6.89 -3.85
N ALA A 138 -1.64 6.97 -4.88
CA ALA A 138 -1.55 6.05 -6.03
C ALA A 138 -0.24 6.18 -6.81
N ARG A 139 0.45 7.32 -6.75
CA ARG A 139 1.79 7.49 -7.36
C ARG A 139 2.90 6.87 -6.52
N THR A 140 2.71 6.74 -5.21
CA THR A 140 3.73 6.27 -4.28
C THR A 140 3.58 4.79 -3.92
N GLN A 141 2.38 4.24 -4.02
CA GLN A 141 2.16 2.81 -3.86
C GLN A 141 2.70 2.06 -5.08
N PRO A 142 3.45 0.96 -4.89
CA PRO A 142 3.71 0.04 -5.97
C PRO A 142 2.35 -0.44 -6.50
N LEU A 143 2.22 -0.62 -7.82
CA LEU A 143 1.00 -1.15 -8.41
C LEU A 143 0.81 -2.58 -7.87
N ASP A 144 -0.05 -2.72 -6.85
CA ASP A 144 -0.46 -4.00 -6.27
C ASP A 144 -1.21 -4.80 -7.34
N GLY A 145 -0.47 -5.44 -8.24
CA GLY A 145 -1.05 -6.17 -9.37
C GLY A 145 -0.19 -6.26 -10.63
N GLU A 146 0.92 -5.52 -10.73
CA GLU A 146 1.99 -5.96 -11.64
C GLU A 146 2.88 -6.89 -10.82
N GLU A 147 2.77 -8.19 -11.12
CA GLU A 147 3.65 -9.26 -10.67
C GLU A 147 5.08 -8.88 -11.06
N THR A 148 5.68 -7.99 -10.26
CA THR A 148 7.05 -7.58 -10.41
C THR A 148 7.86 -8.83 -10.14
N MET A 149 8.29 -9.48 -11.23
CA MET A 149 9.40 -10.41 -11.22
C MET A 149 10.54 -9.70 -10.49
N GLY A 150 10.64 -10.04 -9.20
CA GLY A 150 11.45 -9.30 -8.25
C GLY A 150 12.88 -9.23 -8.73
N ILE A 151 13.34 -8.01 -8.99
CA ILE A 151 14.76 -7.69 -8.90
C ILE A 151 15.03 -7.29 -7.44
N THR A 152 14.69 -8.18 -6.51
CA THR A 152 15.37 -8.27 -5.23
C THR A 152 16.30 -9.47 -5.36
N SER A 153 17.59 -9.27 -5.10
CA SER A 153 18.57 -10.35 -5.09
C SER A 153 18.21 -11.36 -4.00
N SER A 154 17.36 -12.33 -4.31
CA SER A 154 17.00 -13.46 -3.47
C SER A 154 16.94 -14.73 -4.33
N PHE A 155 17.19 -15.87 -3.69
CA PHE A 155 17.28 -17.19 -4.33
C PHE A 155 15.87 -17.68 -4.72
N PHE A 156 15.67 -18.05 -5.99
CA PHE A 156 14.39 -18.57 -6.51
C PHE A 156 14.58 -19.89 -7.28
N VAL A 157 13.50 -20.66 -7.40
CA VAL A 157 13.38 -21.89 -8.22
C VAL A 157 12.83 -21.51 -9.60
N LEU A 158 13.40 -22.06 -10.68
CA LEU A 158 13.14 -21.63 -12.06
C LEU A 158 12.27 -22.58 -12.89
N PRO A 159 11.32 -22.05 -13.69
CA PRO A 159 10.85 -22.71 -14.90
C PRO A 159 11.97 -22.82 -15.95
N ALA A 160 11.99 -23.96 -16.63
CA ALA A 160 13.04 -24.35 -17.58
C ALA A 160 13.00 -23.53 -18.88
N ASP A 161 14.20 -23.35 -19.47
CA ASP A 161 14.46 -23.24 -20.93
C ASP A 161 14.54 -21.87 -21.66
N GLN A 162 15.43 -20.96 -21.26
CA GLN A 162 15.92 -19.94 -22.20
C GLN A 162 17.45 -19.83 -22.25
N THR A 163 18.05 -20.37 -23.33
CA THR A 163 19.47 -20.21 -23.66
C THR A 163 19.67 -19.05 -24.62
N CYS A 164 20.36 -17.99 -24.18
CA CYS A 164 20.74 -16.85 -25.03
C CYS A 164 21.89 -17.19 -26.00
N ILE A 165 22.11 -16.41 -27.06
CA ILE A 165 23.09 -16.69 -28.13
C ILE A 165 24.21 -15.63 -28.28
N HIS A 166 24.38 -14.69 -27.34
CA HIS A 166 25.44 -13.67 -27.45
C HIS A 166 26.86 -14.21 -27.11
N PRO A 167 27.92 -13.68 -27.74
CA PRO A 167 29.30 -14.12 -27.48
C PRO A 167 29.87 -13.72 -26.11
N GLU A 168 29.28 -12.75 -25.41
CA GLU A 168 29.75 -12.23 -24.11
C GLU A 168 29.22 -13.02 -22.89
N HIS A 169 28.80 -14.27 -23.06
CA HIS A 169 28.14 -15.05 -22.01
C HIS A 169 29.06 -15.91 -21.12
N ALA A 170 30.38 -15.80 -21.25
CA ALA A 170 31.28 -16.46 -20.32
C ALA A 170 31.32 -15.64 -19.02
N PRO A 171 31.10 -16.26 -17.83
CA PRO A 171 31.34 -15.58 -16.58
C PRO A 171 32.83 -15.20 -16.53
N ALA A 172 33.15 -14.11 -15.83
CA ALA A 172 34.55 -13.74 -15.63
C ALA A 172 35.31 -14.96 -15.09
N SER A 173 36.39 -15.33 -15.78
CA SER A 173 37.22 -16.46 -15.36
C SER A 173 37.76 -16.20 -13.95
N GLY A 174 37.67 -17.21 -13.08
CA GLY A 174 38.12 -17.12 -11.69
C GLY A 174 37.05 -16.75 -10.65
N PHE A 175 35.78 -16.64 -11.04
CA PHE A 175 34.69 -16.43 -10.08
C PHE A 175 34.42 -17.70 -9.25
N TYR A 176 34.66 -17.66 -7.93
CA TYR A 176 34.37 -18.76 -7.00
C TYR A 176 32.92 -18.70 -6.52
N ILE A 177 32.17 -19.78 -6.75
CA ILE A 177 30.81 -19.97 -6.22
C ILE A 177 30.91 -20.91 -5.01
N PRO A 178 30.54 -20.46 -3.79
CA PRO A 178 30.60 -21.30 -2.62
C PRO A 178 29.73 -22.58 -2.74
N PRO A 179 30.13 -23.66 -2.06
CA PRO A 179 29.31 -24.86 -1.84
C PRO A 179 27.84 -24.56 -1.54
N GLY A 180 26.91 -25.17 -2.31
CA GLY A 180 25.46 -25.02 -2.11
C GLY A 180 24.86 -23.69 -2.60
N LYS A 181 25.60 -22.89 -3.39
CA LYS A 181 25.09 -21.65 -4.01
C LYS A 181 25.13 -21.76 -5.54
N SER A 182 24.23 -21.04 -6.21
CA SER A 182 24.22 -20.85 -7.67
C SER A 182 24.53 -19.40 -8.01
N TYR A 183 25.06 -19.15 -9.21
CA TYR A 183 25.34 -17.81 -9.70
C TYR A 183 24.42 -17.47 -10.88
N ARG A 184 23.77 -16.31 -10.79
CA ARG A 184 22.88 -15.76 -11.82
C ARG A 184 23.57 -14.59 -12.50
N HIS A 185 23.95 -14.76 -13.77
CA HIS A 185 24.52 -13.71 -14.60
C HIS A 185 23.41 -13.02 -15.39
N VAL A 186 23.27 -11.71 -15.24
CA VAL A 186 22.40 -10.88 -16.09
C VAL A 186 23.29 -10.16 -17.10
N CYS A 187 23.15 -10.50 -18.39
CA CYS A 187 23.94 -9.86 -19.43
C CYS A 187 23.58 -8.36 -19.51
N PRO A 188 24.56 -7.43 -19.43
CA PRO A 188 24.27 -6.00 -19.49
C PRO A 188 23.69 -5.55 -20.84
N GLY A 189 24.05 -6.24 -21.94
CA GLY A 189 23.60 -5.95 -23.31
C GLY A 189 22.17 -6.41 -23.59
N CYS A 190 21.90 -7.72 -23.55
CA CYS A 190 20.60 -8.27 -23.94
C CYS A 190 19.61 -8.50 -22.78
N LYS A 191 20.03 -8.25 -21.53
CA LYS A 191 19.27 -8.53 -20.31
C LYS A 191 18.92 -10.00 -20.09
N THR A 192 19.37 -10.91 -20.94
CA THR A 192 19.13 -12.34 -20.73
C THR A 192 19.89 -12.84 -19.52
N VAL A 193 19.24 -13.72 -18.78
CA VAL A 193 19.75 -14.30 -17.55
C VAL A 193 20.31 -15.70 -17.85
N ARG A 194 21.55 -15.95 -17.45
CA ARG A 194 22.16 -17.29 -17.49
C ARG A 194 22.56 -17.73 -16.10
N GLU A 195 22.33 -19.00 -15.80
CA GLU A 195 22.65 -19.57 -14.50
C GLU A 195 23.81 -20.55 -14.62
N PHE A 196 24.74 -20.45 -13.67
CA PHE A 196 25.90 -21.32 -13.56
C PHE A 196 25.75 -22.16 -12.31
N ILE A 197 25.53 -23.46 -12.53
CA ILE A 197 25.53 -24.49 -11.50
C ILE A 197 26.90 -25.18 -11.60
N PRO A 198 27.78 -25.06 -10.58
CA PRO A 198 29.06 -25.74 -10.62
C PRO A 198 28.86 -27.26 -10.69
N LEU A 199 29.59 -27.90 -11.60
CA LEU A 199 29.51 -29.35 -11.90
C LEU A 199 29.81 -30.27 -10.70
N SER A 200 30.29 -29.74 -9.57
CA SER A 200 30.64 -30.51 -8.38
C SER A 200 29.46 -31.05 -7.57
N TYR A 201 28.20 -30.78 -7.97
CA TYR A 201 27.00 -31.24 -7.27
C TYR A 201 26.09 -32.20 -8.05
N SER A 202 26.55 -32.80 -9.16
CA SER A 202 25.82 -33.94 -9.76
C SER A 202 26.10 -35.24 -8.98
N LEU A 203 25.66 -35.30 -7.73
CA LEU A 203 25.68 -36.49 -6.88
C LEU A 203 24.31 -36.73 -6.26
N THR A 204 23.29 -36.92 -7.10
CA THR A 204 22.15 -37.82 -6.83
C THR A 204 21.25 -37.86 -8.07
N HIS A 205 21.39 -38.91 -8.88
CA HIS A 205 20.29 -39.79 -9.29
C HIS A 205 20.89 -41.08 -9.85
N SER A 206 21.45 -41.87 -8.95
CA SER A 206 21.64 -43.30 -9.13
C SER A 206 21.56 -43.90 -7.73
N SER A 207 20.43 -44.49 -7.40
CA SER A 207 20.41 -45.54 -6.37
C SER A 207 20.74 -46.85 -7.07
N PRO A 208 21.90 -47.45 -6.79
CA PRO A 208 22.06 -48.89 -6.89
C PRO A 208 22.57 -49.47 -5.58
N ALA A 209 21.81 -50.38 -4.99
CA ALA A 209 22.30 -51.53 -4.22
C ALA A 209 21.09 -52.48 -4.01
N CYS A 210 21.05 -53.72 -4.53
CA CYS A 210 21.89 -54.87 -4.18
C CYS A 210 21.68 -55.25 -2.70
N GLY A 211 21.27 -56.44 -2.28
CA GLY A 211 21.09 -57.75 -2.90
C GLY A 211 21.26 -58.83 -1.81
N LEU A 212 20.59 -59.97 -1.96
CA LEU A 212 20.87 -61.31 -1.39
C LEU A 212 20.73 -61.55 0.13
N VAL A 213 19.77 -62.38 0.55
CA VAL A 213 19.77 -63.86 0.70
C VAL A 213 20.41 -64.34 2.01
N THR A 214 19.58 -64.92 2.88
CA THR A 214 19.96 -66.02 3.79
C THR A 214 18.85 -67.08 3.79
N THR A 215 19.30 -68.33 3.87
CA THR A 215 18.68 -69.63 3.56
C THR A 215 17.94 -70.26 4.78
N PRO A 216 17.35 -71.49 4.68
CA PRO A 216 16.09 -71.87 5.33
C PRO A 216 16.26 -72.75 6.59
N ALA A 217 15.14 -73.01 7.31
CA ALA A 217 14.97 -74.20 8.15
C ALA A 217 13.49 -74.59 8.32
N SER A 218 13.29 -75.91 8.33
CA SER A 218 12.07 -76.73 8.22
C SER A 218 11.06 -76.71 9.38
N ALA A 219 9.90 -77.33 9.06
CA ALA A 219 9.03 -78.15 9.93
C ALA A 219 8.11 -77.37 10.88
N SER A 220 6.84 -77.73 11.14
CA SER A 220 6.04 -78.94 10.92
C SER A 220 4.56 -78.66 11.23
N GLN A 221 3.68 -79.34 10.48
CA GLN A 221 2.43 -80.04 10.89
C GLN A 221 1.29 -79.37 11.68
N ALA A 222 0.07 -79.74 11.22
CA ALA A 222 -1.15 -80.09 11.98
C ALA A 222 -1.86 -78.96 12.76
N GLU A 223 -3.18 -78.90 12.97
CA GLU A 223 -4.39 -79.66 12.63
C GLU A 223 -5.54 -78.81 13.25
N LYS A 224 -6.76 -78.85 12.68
CA LYS A 224 -8.09 -78.66 13.34
C LYS A 224 -8.35 -77.29 14.01
N GLY A 225 -9.53 -76.68 13.98
CA GLY A 225 -10.90 -77.08 13.72
C GLY A 225 -11.80 -76.09 14.51
N GLY A 226 -13.02 -75.85 14.06
CA GLY A 226 -14.01 -75.01 14.76
C GLY A 226 -14.79 -74.11 13.81
#